data_AF-A0A2D7JEZ8-F1
#
_entry.id   AF-A0A2D7JEZ8-F1
#
_cell.length_a   1.000
_cell.length_b   1.000
_cell.length_c   1.000
_cell.angle_alpha   90.00
_cell.angle_beta   90.00
_cell.angle_gamma   90.00
#
_symmetry.space_group_name_H-M   'P 1'
#
loop_
_entity.id
_entity.type
_entity.pdbx_description
1 polymer ?
#
loop_
_entity_poly.entity_id
_entity_poly.type
_entity_poly.pdbx_seq_one_letter_code
_entity_poly.pdbx_strand_id
1 'polypeptide(L)' 'MWTLQKRVLPQHTDHAGVMWHGAYIAWLEEARVEALVAAGLSYAAMTNLGFDMPVVSL' A
#
# COMPACT_ATOMS: atom_id res chain seq x y z
N MET A 1 8.34 12.84 -6.64
CA MET A 1 7.78 11.52 -7.01
C MET A 1 7.98 10.61 -5.81
N TRP A 2 6.92 9.98 -5.29
CA TRP A 2 7.00 9.08 -4.13
C TRP A 2 7.36 7.67 -4.59
N THR A 3 8.20 6.96 -3.84
CA THR A 3 8.68 5.63 -4.21
C THR A 3 8.84 4.76 -2.98
N LEU A 4 8.30 3.53 -3.03
CA LEU A 4 8.47 2.50 -2.01
C LEU A 4 9.40 1.40 -2.55
N GLN A 5 10.43 1.04 -1.78
CA GLN A 5 11.37 -0.04 -2.12
C GLN A 5 11.19 -1.18 -1.12
N LYS A 6 10.92 -2.40 -1.61
CA LYS A 6 10.65 -3.57 -0.76
C LYS A 6 11.56 -4.74 -1.13
N ARG A 7 11.96 -5.49 -0.11
CA ARG A 7 12.64 -6.78 -0.27
C ARG A 7 11.59 -7.89 -0.30
N VAL A 8 11.60 -8.72 -1.34
CA VAL A 8 10.82 -9.96 -1.36
C VAL A 8 11.39 -10.89 -0.27
N LEU A 9 10.51 -11.40 0.59
CA LEU A 9 10.83 -12.31 1.67
C LEU A 9 10.14 -13.66 1.39
N PRO A 10 10.61 -14.79 1.94
CA PRO A 10 9.98 -16.09 1.73
C PRO A 10 8.47 -16.13 2.08
N GLN A 11 8.03 -15.34 3.05
CA GLN A 11 6.60 -15.23 3.41
C GLN A 11 5.73 -14.57 2.32
N HIS A 12 6.34 -13.90 1.33
CA HIS A 12 5.63 -13.26 0.22
C HIS A 12 5.52 -14.17 -1.00
N THR A 13 6.16 -15.35 -0.99
CA THR A 13 6.19 -16.25 -2.15
C THR A 13 5.11 -17.32 -2.09
N ASP A 14 4.62 -17.77 -3.23
CA ASP A 14 3.71 -18.91 -3.33
C ASP A 14 4.46 -20.24 -3.57
N HIS A 15 3.71 -21.32 -3.80
CA HIS A 15 4.26 -22.66 -4.03
C HIS A 15 5.12 -22.77 -5.31
N ALA A 16 4.98 -21.83 -6.27
CA ALA A 16 5.83 -21.79 -7.46
C ALA A 16 7.19 -21.10 -7.18
N GLY A 17 7.42 -20.62 -5.95
CA GLY A 17 8.68 -19.99 -5.55
C GLY A 17 8.85 -18.56 -6.07
N VAL A 18 7.77 -17.94 -6.56
CA VAL A 18 7.74 -16.56 -7.05
C VAL A 18 6.91 -15.70 -6.11
N MET A 19 6.97 -14.38 -6.32
CA MET A 19 6.12 -13.45 -5.58
C MET A 19 4.64 -13.82 -5.79
N TRP A 20 3.94 -14.15 -4.70
CA TRP A 20 2.51 -14.41 -4.77
C TRP A 20 1.76 -13.12 -5.06
N HIS A 21 1.04 -13.04 -6.17
CA HIS A 21 0.39 -11.80 -6.62
C HIS A 21 -0.44 -11.07 -5.55
N GLY A 22 -1.08 -11.77 -4.61
CA GLY A 22 -1.85 -11.14 -3.52
C GLY A 22 -1.00 -10.33 -2.53
N ALA A 23 0.30 -10.63 -2.38
CA ALA A 23 1.19 -9.85 -1.52
C ALA A 23 1.49 -8.44 -2.08
N TYR A 24 1.26 -8.19 -3.38
CA TYR A 24 1.41 -6.84 -3.94
C TYR A 24 0.35 -5.88 -3.39
N ILE A 25 -0.84 -6.37 -3.02
CA ILE A 25 -1.93 -5.53 -2.51
C ILE A 25 -1.50 -4.83 -1.21
N ALA A 26 -0.85 -5.57 -0.30
CA ALA A 26 -0.34 -4.99 0.94
C ALA A 26 0.75 -3.93 0.69
N TRP A 27 1.63 -4.16 -0.30
CA TRP A 27 2.68 -3.19 -0.64
C TRP A 27 2.13 -1.94 -1.35
N LEU A 28 1.11 -2.09 -2.20
CA LEU A 28 0.42 -0.98 -2.83
C LEU A 28 -0.30 -0.11 -1.79
N GLU A 29 -0.95 -0.74 -0.81
CA GLU A 29 -1.60 -0.02 0.29
C GLU A 29 -0.60 0.73 1.15
N GLU A 30 0.52 0.09 1.52
CA GLU A 30 1.62 0.76 2.23
C GLU A 30 2.15 1.96 1.44
N ALA A 31 2.42 1.80 0.14
CA ALA A 31 2.90 2.89 -0.71
C ALA A 31 1.89 4.05 -0.80
N ARG A 32 0.59 3.73 -0.85
CA ARG A 32 -0.50 4.73 -0.87
C ARG A 32 -0.53 5.52 0.43
N VAL A 33 -0.45 4.85 1.58
CA VAL A 33 -0.43 5.50 2.90
C VAL A 33 0.81 6.39 3.06
N GLU A 34 1.99 5.90 2.70
CA GLU A 34 3.24 6.67 2.78
C GLU A 34 3.23 7.90 1.85
N ALA A 35 2.71 7.76 0.63
CA ALA A 35 2.55 8.89 -0.30
C ALA A 35 1.61 9.96 0.26
N LEU A 36 0.50 9.55 0.87
CA LEU A 36 -0.46 10.44 1.51
C LEU A 36 0.15 11.20 2.70
N VAL A 37 0.90 10.50 3.55
CA VAL A 37 1.65 11.13 4.66
C VAL A 37 2.67 12.13 4.12
N ALA A 38 3.44 11.76 3.08
CA ALA A 38 4.40 12.65 2.45
C ALA A 38 3.75 13.87 1.76
N ALA A 39 2.47 13.78 1.40
CA ALA A 39 1.66 14.90 0.89
C ALA A 39 1.02 15.75 2.02
N GLY A 40 1.24 15.41 3.29
CA GLY A 40 0.64 16.09 4.45
C GLY A 40 -0.80 15.67 4.76
N LEU A 41 -1.29 14.60 4.15
CA LEU A 41 -2.68 14.14 4.22
C LEU A 41 -2.76 12.72 4.77
N SER A 42 -2.46 12.54 6.06
CA SER A 42 -2.59 11.21 6.68
C SER A 42 -4.03 10.68 6.58
N TYR A 43 -4.18 9.35 6.59
CA TYR A 43 -5.50 8.73 6.52
C TYR A 43 -6.45 9.23 7.62
N ALA A 44 -5.93 9.36 8.84
CA ALA A 44 -6.66 9.88 9.99
C ALA A 44 -7.04 11.36 9.80
N ALA A 45 -6.15 12.18 9.22
CA ALA A 45 -6.47 13.58 8.94
C ALA A 45 -7.63 13.68 7.94
N MET A 46 -7.65 12.84 6.91
CA MET A 46 -8.71 12.88 5.90
C MET A 46 -10.05 12.35 6.42
N THR A 47 -10.04 11.30 7.25
CA THR A 47 -11.26 10.83 7.92
C THR A 47 -11.81 11.86 8.89
N ASN A 48 -10.96 12.58 9.63
CA ASN A 48 -11.40 13.68 10.50
C ASN A 48 -12.01 14.86 9.72
N LEU A 49 -11.63 15.04 8.46
CA LEU A 49 -12.22 16.01 7.55
C LEU A 49 -13.53 15.50 6.90
N GLY A 50 -13.95 14.27 7.18
CA GLY A 50 -15.15 13.65 6.63
C GLY A 50 -14.95 12.99 5.26
N PHE A 51 -13.71 12.75 4.84
CA PHE A 51 -13.40 12.06 3.58
C PHE A 51 -13.11 10.57 3.81
N ASP A 52 -13.75 9.75 2.99
CA ASP A 52 -13.42 8.33 2.82
C ASP A 52 -12.69 8.10 1.49
N MET A 53 -11.78 7.11 1.48
CA MET A 53 -11.01 6.73 0.29
C MET A 53 -11.03 5.22 0.07
N PRO A 54 -12.16 4.67 -0.40
CA PRO A 54 -12.26 3.24 -0.68
C PRO A 54 -11.38 2.86 -1.88
N VAL A 55 -10.81 1.66 -1.83
CA VAL A 55 -10.24 1.02 -3.02
C VAL A 55 -11.39 0.54 -3.88
N VAL A 56 -11.54 1.12 -5.07
CA VAL A 56 -12.65 0.80 -5.99
C VAL A 56 -12.27 -0.24 -7.06
N SER A 57 -10.97 -0.39 -7.32
CA SER A 57 -10.41 -1.30 -8.32
C SER A 57 -8.96 -1.63 -7.99
N LEU A 58 -8.50 -2.79 -8.44
CA LEU A 58 -7.10 -3.23 -8.43
C LEU A 58 -6.60 -3.41 -9.86
#